data_AF-A0A9X1M9L4-F1
#
_entry.id   AF-A0A9X1M9L4-F1
#
_cell.length_a   1.000
_cell.length_b   1.000
_cell.length_c   1.000
_cell.angle_alpha   90.00
_cell.angle_beta   90.00
_cell.angle_gamma   90.00
#
_symmetry.space_group_name_H-M   'P 1'
#
loop_
_entity.id
_entity.type
_entity.pdbx_description
1 polymer ?
#
loop_
_entity_poly.entity_id
_entity_poly.type
_entity_poly.pdbx_seq_one_letter_code
_entity_poly.pdbx_strand_id
1 'polypeptide(L)'
;MTSPAKHPQETPGLGEVIAELYALLPSDFTAARNARSAAAGRDGNKDLAQRIKRLPKPSMAAWLVNLLAHRRREELDGVLELGAALREAQEDLDQKQLRRLSVERQRLLRAIIRDARELAAELDHPVSEGIAAEAEQTLWAAMADAAASDVVASGQLVRSLQASGWEEVELQDAVADAGSVKHGEGLRPGRGRGPDAGTSGQGTPGKSAVTDSAAARRRRAAAERAVEKARQHLEEAEAGEQEAQDALDAAQRDVEESAARRDDLTDEIDELRERIRTLEREVASVDRQSGRLERVRDNARRTARAARRAAEKARQKLTEASQTAETEA
;
A
#
# COMPACT_ATOMS: atom_id res chain seq x y z
N MET A 1 -4.21 -62.77 -3.88
CA MET A 1 -3.38 -61.74 -3.20
C MET A 1 -3.30 -60.54 -4.12
N THR A 2 -4.01 -59.49 -3.75
CA THR A 2 -4.22 -58.25 -4.50
C THR A 2 -2.92 -57.45 -4.53
N SER A 3 -2.33 -57.28 -5.71
CA SER A 3 -1.19 -56.39 -5.93
C SER A 3 -1.73 -54.98 -6.20
N PRO A 4 -1.35 -53.95 -5.43
CA PRO A 4 -1.94 -52.63 -5.57
C PRO A 4 -1.43 -51.93 -6.84
N ALA A 5 -2.36 -51.28 -7.53
CA ALA A 5 -2.10 -50.40 -8.64
C ALA A 5 -1.14 -49.28 -8.20
N LYS A 6 -0.01 -49.16 -8.89
CA LYS A 6 0.87 -48.00 -8.81
C LYS A 6 0.18 -46.88 -9.58
N HIS A 7 -0.58 -46.03 -8.89
CA HIS A 7 -1.14 -44.82 -9.48
C HIS A 7 0.00 -44.03 -10.13
N PRO A 8 -0.08 -43.67 -11.42
CA PRO A 8 0.86 -42.74 -12.02
C PRO A 8 0.70 -41.41 -11.28
N GLN A 9 1.75 -40.99 -10.56
CA GLN A 9 1.80 -39.66 -9.98
C GLN A 9 1.80 -38.69 -11.17
N GLU A 10 0.69 -38.01 -11.40
CA GLU A 10 0.61 -36.91 -12.35
C GLU A 10 1.72 -35.94 -11.98
N THR A 11 2.69 -35.74 -12.88
CA THR A 11 3.78 -34.82 -12.63
C THR A 11 3.15 -33.42 -12.56
N PRO A 12 3.23 -32.72 -11.42
CA PRO A 12 2.56 -31.44 -11.27
C PRO A 12 3.08 -30.48 -12.35
N GLY A 13 2.15 -29.78 -13.00
CA GLY A 13 2.47 -28.77 -14.00
C GLY A 13 3.27 -27.63 -13.36
N LEU A 14 4.02 -26.86 -14.16
CA LEU A 14 4.86 -25.78 -13.61
C LEU A 14 4.06 -24.80 -12.72
N GLY A 15 2.83 -24.44 -13.10
CA GLY A 15 2.00 -23.53 -12.32
C GLY A 15 1.68 -24.03 -10.91
N GLU A 16 1.45 -25.34 -10.77
CA GLU A 16 1.20 -25.98 -9.47
C GLU A 16 2.47 -25.97 -8.62
N VAL A 17 3.62 -26.27 -9.22
CA VAL A 17 4.92 -26.18 -8.52
C VAL A 17 5.21 -24.73 -8.09
N ILE A 18 4.88 -23.73 -8.88
CA ILE A 18 5.06 -22.32 -8.51
C ILE A 18 4.14 -21.97 -7.33
N ALA A 19 2.85 -22.30 -7.39
CA ALA A 19 1.91 -22.03 -6.30
C ALA A 19 2.38 -22.68 -4.98
N GLU A 20 2.80 -23.95 -5.04
CA GLU A 20 3.36 -24.63 -3.87
C GLU A 20 4.60 -23.93 -3.31
N LEU A 21 5.53 -23.50 -4.18
CA LEU A 21 6.79 -22.89 -3.75
C LEU A 21 6.59 -21.49 -3.16
N TYR A 22 5.73 -20.66 -3.75
CA TYR A 22 5.49 -19.28 -3.28
C TYR A 22 4.54 -19.22 -2.07
N ALA A 23 3.88 -20.33 -1.71
CA ALA A 23 3.16 -20.48 -0.45
C ALA A 23 4.08 -20.81 0.74
N LEU A 24 5.34 -21.19 0.50
CA LEU A 24 6.32 -21.51 1.56
C LEU A 24 6.96 -20.26 2.14
N LEU A 25 7.53 -20.38 3.34
CA LEU A 25 8.34 -19.32 3.92
C LEU A 25 9.57 -19.04 3.02
N PRO A 26 10.04 -17.78 2.92
CA PRO A 26 11.20 -17.45 2.12
C PRO A 26 12.49 -18.16 2.57
N SER A 27 12.59 -18.59 3.83
CA SER A 27 13.68 -19.42 4.35
C SER A 27 13.73 -20.81 3.69
N ASP A 28 12.56 -21.39 3.44
CA ASP A 28 12.40 -22.78 2.98
C ASP A 28 12.35 -22.88 1.45
N PHE A 29 12.03 -21.77 0.80
CA PHE A 29 11.86 -21.65 -0.65
C PHE A 29 13.04 -22.27 -1.43
N THR A 30 14.28 -21.91 -1.11
CA THR A 30 15.46 -22.36 -1.87
C THR A 30 15.66 -23.86 -1.78
N ALA A 31 15.45 -24.44 -0.60
CA ALA A 31 15.58 -25.88 -0.38
C ALA A 31 14.49 -26.63 -1.14
N ALA A 32 13.23 -26.18 -1.02
CA ALA A 32 12.10 -26.76 -1.72
C ALA A 32 12.23 -26.65 -3.26
N ARG A 33 12.64 -25.49 -3.77
CA ARG A 33 12.87 -25.26 -5.21
C ARG A 33 13.90 -26.23 -5.77
N ASN A 34 15.02 -26.41 -5.07
CA ASN A 34 16.08 -27.33 -5.49
C ASN A 34 15.60 -28.80 -5.46
N ALA A 35 14.82 -29.19 -4.45
CA ALA A 35 14.24 -30.53 -4.36
C ALA A 35 13.23 -30.80 -5.49
N ARG A 36 12.35 -29.85 -5.80
CA ARG A 36 11.37 -29.94 -6.90
C ARG A 36 12.05 -29.97 -8.27
N SER A 37 13.09 -29.15 -8.47
CA SER A 37 13.92 -29.19 -9.69
C SER A 37 14.60 -30.54 -9.87
N ALA A 38 15.16 -31.12 -8.79
CA ALA A 38 15.79 -32.44 -8.83
C ALA A 38 14.79 -33.58 -9.05
N ALA A 39 13.56 -33.47 -8.53
CA ALA A 39 12.48 -34.42 -8.81
C ALA A 39 12.08 -34.40 -10.30
N ALA A 40 11.78 -33.22 -10.85
CA ALA A 40 11.44 -33.06 -12.27
C ALA A 40 12.55 -33.58 -13.21
N GLY A 41 13.82 -33.39 -12.84
CA GLY A 41 14.96 -33.94 -13.58
C GLY A 41 15.05 -35.47 -13.55
N ARG A 42 14.71 -36.10 -12.41
CA ARG A 42 14.65 -37.57 -12.27
C ARG A 42 13.49 -38.17 -13.07
N ASP A 43 12.40 -37.43 -13.18
CA ASP A 43 11.21 -37.83 -13.96
C ASP A 43 11.38 -37.57 -15.47
N GLY A 44 12.57 -37.16 -15.91
CA GLY A 44 12.91 -36.96 -17.33
C GLY A 44 12.51 -35.60 -17.90
N ASN A 45 11.88 -34.72 -17.12
CA ASN A 45 11.45 -33.40 -17.55
C ASN A 45 12.52 -32.33 -17.28
N LYS A 46 13.57 -32.34 -18.11
CA LYS A 46 14.72 -31.42 -17.98
C LYS A 46 14.35 -29.94 -18.16
N ASP A 47 13.35 -29.64 -18.99
CA ASP A 47 12.89 -28.26 -19.22
C ASP A 47 12.18 -27.72 -17.97
N LEU A 48 11.23 -28.49 -17.41
CA LEU A 48 10.56 -28.15 -16.15
C LEU A 48 11.56 -27.97 -15.01
N ALA A 49 12.55 -28.86 -14.90
CA ALA A 49 13.59 -28.75 -13.88
C ALA A 49 14.39 -27.44 -14.00
N GLN A 50 14.72 -26.99 -15.22
CA GLN A 50 15.43 -25.73 -15.45
C GLN A 50 14.55 -24.52 -15.14
N ARG A 51 13.28 -24.55 -15.52
CA ARG A 51 12.32 -23.48 -15.21
C ARG A 51 12.13 -23.32 -13.70
N ILE A 52 11.93 -24.42 -12.97
CA ILE A 52 11.84 -24.41 -11.49
C ILE A 52 13.13 -23.84 -10.88
N LYS A 53 14.31 -24.24 -11.37
CA LYS A 53 15.59 -23.78 -10.82
C LYS A 53 15.81 -22.27 -10.97
N ARG A 54 15.21 -21.65 -11.99
CA ARG A 54 15.32 -20.21 -12.28
C ARG A 54 14.35 -19.35 -11.45
N LEU A 55 13.38 -19.95 -10.77
CA LEU A 55 12.42 -19.20 -9.95
C LEU A 55 13.16 -18.38 -8.88
N PRO A 56 12.98 -17.06 -8.85
CA PRO A 56 13.61 -16.17 -7.88
C PRO A 56 12.95 -16.30 -6.51
N LYS A 57 13.72 -16.09 -5.44
CA LYS A 57 13.17 -16.09 -4.07
C LYS A 57 12.32 -14.84 -3.86
N PRO A 58 11.08 -14.94 -3.32
CA PRO A 58 10.27 -13.77 -3.02
C PRO A 58 10.87 -12.92 -1.88
N SER A 59 10.66 -11.61 -1.93
CA SER A 59 10.90 -10.71 -0.78
C SER A 59 9.91 -11.01 0.35
N MET A 60 10.19 -10.51 1.56
CA MET A 60 9.29 -10.72 2.70
C MET A 60 7.91 -10.09 2.49
N ALA A 61 7.85 -8.88 1.90
CA ALA A 61 6.58 -8.22 1.59
C ALA A 61 5.82 -8.96 0.48
N ALA A 62 6.51 -9.42 -0.57
CA ALA A 62 5.91 -10.21 -1.63
C ALA A 62 5.36 -11.55 -1.13
N TRP A 63 6.12 -12.23 -0.25
CA TRP A 63 5.65 -13.44 0.42
C TRP A 63 4.38 -13.21 1.24
N LEU A 64 4.30 -12.10 1.98
CA LEU A 64 3.12 -11.77 2.78
C LEU A 64 1.87 -11.60 1.92
N VAL A 65 1.99 -10.99 0.74
CA VAL A 65 0.89 -10.86 -0.24
C VAL A 65 0.57 -12.20 -0.90
N ASN A 66 1.58 -12.98 -1.27
CA ASN A 66 1.37 -14.33 -1.81
C ASN A 66 0.64 -15.21 -0.78
N LEU A 67 0.96 -15.10 0.51
CA LEU A 67 0.29 -15.84 1.57
C LEU A 67 -1.21 -15.54 1.61
N LEU A 68 -1.60 -14.28 1.45
CA LEU A 68 -3.01 -13.88 1.30
C LEU A 68 -3.65 -14.54 0.07
N ALA A 69 -3.00 -14.48 -1.09
CA ALA A 69 -3.52 -15.08 -2.33
C ALA A 69 -3.77 -16.59 -2.23
N HIS A 70 -3.02 -17.30 -1.36
CA HIS A 70 -3.14 -18.73 -1.14
C HIS A 70 -4.05 -19.12 0.03
N ARG A 71 -4.14 -18.31 1.09
CA ARG A 71 -4.85 -18.65 2.36
C ARG A 71 -6.11 -17.84 2.62
N ARG A 72 -6.27 -16.70 1.94
CA ARG A 72 -7.33 -15.69 2.09
C ARG A 72 -7.70 -15.10 0.72
N ARG A 73 -7.95 -16.00 -0.24
CA ARG A 73 -8.22 -15.61 -1.62
C ARG A 73 -9.50 -14.77 -1.74
N GLU A 74 -10.56 -15.13 -1.04
CA GLU A 74 -11.82 -14.38 -1.06
C GLU A 74 -11.63 -12.94 -0.56
N GLU A 75 -10.85 -12.75 0.51
CA GLU A 75 -10.55 -11.43 1.05
C GLU A 75 -9.65 -10.61 0.11
N LEU A 76 -8.67 -11.26 -0.53
CA LEU A 76 -7.83 -10.62 -1.54
C LEU A 76 -8.65 -10.22 -2.77
N ASP A 77 -9.54 -11.08 -3.25
CA ASP A 77 -10.40 -10.80 -4.40
C ASP A 77 -11.28 -9.57 -4.12
N GLY A 78 -11.83 -9.45 -2.91
CA GLY A 78 -12.59 -8.25 -2.51
C GLY A 78 -11.76 -6.95 -2.52
N VAL A 79 -10.46 -7.02 -2.21
CA VAL A 79 -9.51 -5.88 -2.33
C VAL A 79 -9.32 -5.50 -3.79
N LEU A 80 -9.14 -6.48 -4.66
CA LEU A 80 -8.92 -6.26 -6.09
C LEU A 80 -10.19 -5.76 -6.82
N GLU A 81 -11.36 -6.29 -6.45
CA GLU A 81 -12.66 -5.82 -6.93
C GLU A 81 -12.93 -4.35 -6.56
N LEU A 82 -12.60 -3.96 -5.32
CA LEU A 82 -12.68 -2.57 -4.90
C LEU A 82 -11.74 -1.66 -5.72
N GLY A 83 -10.56 -2.17 -6.08
CA GLY A 83 -9.64 -1.50 -7.00
C GLY A 83 -10.24 -1.30 -8.39
N ALA A 84 -10.90 -2.32 -8.94
CA ALA A 84 -11.61 -2.20 -10.22
C ALA A 84 -12.72 -1.14 -10.16
N ALA A 85 -13.54 -1.14 -9.11
CA ALA A 85 -14.59 -0.14 -8.91
C ALA A 85 -14.04 1.29 -8.73
N LEU A 86 -12.86 1.44 -8.14
CA LEU A 86 -12.17 2.73 -8.04
C LEU A 86 -11.74 3.26 -9.41
N ARG A 87 -11.13 2.40 -10.24
CA ARG A 87 -10.71 2.77 -11.60
C ARG A 87 -11.91 3.13 -12.48
N GLU A 88 -12.99 2.35 -12.42
CA GLU A 88 -14.25 2.65 -13.11
C GLU A 88 -14.80 4.02 -12.69
N ALA A 89 -14.85 4.31 -11.39
CA ALA A 89 -15.31 5.61 -10.89
C ALA A 89 -14.39 6.79 -11.30
N GLN A 90 -13.09 6.54 -11.53
CA GLN A 90 -12.15 7.54 -12.04
C GLN A 90 -12.42 7.81 -13.53
N GLU A 91 -12.63 6.76 -14.32
CA GLU A 91 -12.99 6.86 -15.75
C GLU A 91 -14.31 7.62 -15.94
N ASP A 92 -15.30 7.37 -15.08
CA ASP A 92 -16.60 8.04 -15.08
C ASP A 92 -16.59 9.45 -14.44
N LEU A 93 -15.48 9.86 -13.84
CA LEU A 93 -15.31 11.12 -13.09
C LEU A 93 -16.34 11.30 -11.94
N ASP A 94 -16.82 10.21 -11.32
CA ASP A 94 -17.79 10.25 -10.22
C ASP A 94 -17.09 10.55 -8.88
N GLN A 95 -16.98 11.85 -8.56
CA GLN A 95 -16.37 12.32 -7.31
C GLN A 95 -17.05 11.80 -6.03
N LYS A 96 -18.36 11.51 -6.07
CA LYS A 96 -19.09 11.02 -4.89
C LYS A 96 -18.78 9.56 -4.64
N GLN A 97 -18.76 8.75 -5.70
CA GLN A 97 -18.35 7.35 -5.66
C GLN A 97 -16.87 7.23 -5.25
N LEU A 98 -15.98 8.06 -5.81
CA LEU A 98 -14.56 8.10 -5.42
C LEU A 98 -14.36 8.38 -3.93
N ARG A 99 -15.09 9.34 -3.34
CA ARG A 99 -15.02 9.62 -1.90
C ARG A 99 -15.48 8.42 -1.06
N ARG A 100 -16.59 7.76 -1.45
CA ARG A 100 -17.11 6.58 -0.76
C ARG A 100 -16.11 5.41 -0.82
N LEU A 101 -15.65 5.07 -2.01
CA LEU A 101 -14.72 3.96 -2.24
C LEU A 101 -13.36 4.21 -1.59
N SER A 102 -12.91 5.46 -1.48
CA SER A 102 -11.66 5.81 -0.79
C SER A 102 -11.69 5.48 0.72
N VAL A 103 -12.84 5.67 1.38
CA VAL A 103 -13.02 5.32 2.81
C VAL A 103 -13.06 3.80 2.97
N GLU A 104 -13.78 3.12 2.08
CA GLU A 104 -13.86 1.66 2.06
C GLU A 104 -12.49 1.01 1.82
N ARG A 105 -11.70 1.57 0.90
CA ARG A 105 -10.32 1.18 0.61
C ARG A 105 -9.45 1.18 1.85
N GLN A 106 -9.43 2.30 2.59
CA GLN A 106 -8.58 2.42 3.77
C GLN A 106 -8.97 1.44 4.86
N ARG A 107 -10.27 1.13 5.01
CA ARG A 107 -10.75 0.12 5.96
C ARG A 107 -10.33 -1.29 5.54
N LEU A 108 -10.50 -1.63 4.26
CA LEU A 108 -10.24 -2.97 3.74
C LEU A 108 -8.73 -3.29 3.72
N LEU A 109 -7.89 -2.35 3.28
CA LEU A 109 -6.43 -2.50 3.30
C LEU A 109 -5.90 -2.75 4.72
N ARG A 110 -6.36 -1.99 5.72
CA ARG A 110 -5.96 -2.23 7.11
C ARG A 110 -6.39 -3.59 7.62
N ALA A 111 -7.59 -4.04 7.26
CA ALA A 111 -8.11 -5.34 7.67
C ALA A 111 -7.27 -6.47 7.08
N ILE A 112 -7.07 -6.47 5.76
CA ILE A 112 -6.32 -7.56 5.09
C ILE A 112 -4.85 -7.60 5.51
N ILE A 113 -4.22 -6.45 5.78
CA ILE A 113 -2.83 -6.41 6.26
C ILE A 113 -2.72 -6.93 7.69
N ARG A 114 -3.69 -6.61 8.56
CA ARG A 114 -3.75 -7.22 9.89
C ARG A 114 -3.87 -8.74 9.78
N ASP A 115 -4.79 -9.23 8.94
CA ASP A 115 -5.01 -10.67 8.76
C ASP A 115 -3.76 -11.36 8.18
N ALA A 116 -3.03 -10.68 7.28
CA ALA A 116 -1.75 -11.16 6.77
C ALA A 116 -0.69 -11.32 7.88
N ARG A 117 -0.61 -10.34 8.79
CA ARG A 117 0.32 -10.38 9.93
C ARG A 117 -0.05 -11.48 10.92
N GLU A 118 -1.35 -11.71 11.15
CA GLU A 118 -1.84 -12.82 11.98
C GLU A 118 -1.45 -14.17 11.37
N LEU A 119 -1.67 -14.36 10.06
CA LEU A 119 -1.24 -15.58 9.35
C LEU A 119 0.27 -15.79 9.40
N ALA A 120 1.06 -14.73 9.26
CA ALA A 120 2.51 -14.82 9.36
C ALA A 120 2.95 -15.22 10.79
N ALA A 121 2.26 -14.73 11.82
CA ALA A 121 2.50 -15.13 13.21
C ALA A 121 2.10 -16.59 13.48
N GLU A 122 1.01 -17.10 12.88
CA GLU A 122 0.62 -18.52 12.94
C GLU A 122 1.68 -19.46 12.34
N LEU A 123 2.51 -18.94 11.43
CA LEU A 123 3.64 -19.64 10.83
C LEU A 123 4.97 -19.40 11.56
N ASP A 124 4.91 -18.94 12.82
CA ASP A 124 6.07 -18.59 13.66
C ASP A 124 7.02 -17.55 13.03
N HIS A 125 6.48 -16.67 12.17
CA HIS A 125 7.24 -15.67 11.44
C HIS A 125 6.60 -14.28 11.51
N PRO A 126 6.56 -13.63 12.69
CA PRO A 126 5.96 -12.32 12.84
C PRO A 126 6.67 -11.28 11.97
N VAL A 127 5.89 -10.52 11.22
CA VAL A 127 6.37 -9.47 10.31
C VAL A 127 6.42 -8.11 11.01
N SER A 128 7.49 -7.36 10.72
CA SER A 128 7.66 -5.99 11.18
C SER A 128 6.65 -5.05 10.52
N GLU A 129 6.47 -3.87 11.12
CA GLU A 129 5.57 -2.84 10.58
C GLU A 129 6.03 -2.34 9.21
N GLY A 130 7.35 -2.22 8.97
CA GLY A 130 7.88 -1.83 7.67
C GLY A 130 7.53 -2.81 6.55
N ILE A 131 7.61 -4.12 6.81
CA ILE A 131 7.22 -5.15 5.82
C ILE A 131 5.71 -5.13 5.56
N ALA A 132 4.91 -4.92 6.62
CA ALA A 132 3.46 -4.79 6.49
C ALA A 132 3.07 -3.56 5.67
N ALA A 133 3.73 -2.43 5.88
CA ALA A 133 3.52 -1.21 5.09
C ALA A 133 3.92 -1.40 3.62
N GLU A 134 5.01 -2.10 3.35
CA GLU A 134 5.45 -2.42 1.98
C GLU A 134 4.45 -3.36 1.26
N ALA A 135 3.87 -4.33 1.97
CA ALA A 135 2.80 -5.17 1.46
C ALA A 135 1.51 -4.36 1.21
N GLU A 136 1.18 -3.40 2.09
CA GLU A 136 0.04 -2.48 1.91
C GLU A 136 0.22 -1.64 0.63
N GLN A 137 1.42 -1.11 0.38
CA GLN A 137 1.72 -0.39 -0.86
C GLN A 137 1.58 -1.25 -2.11
N THR A 138 1.97 -2.53 -2.02
CA THR A 138 1.80 -3.49 -3.13
C THR A 138 0.32 -3.71 -3.45
N LEU A 139 -0.53 -3.89 -2.44
CA LEU A 139 -1.98 -4.01 -2.62
C LEU A 139 -2.59 -2.71 -3.15
N TRP A 140 -2.07 -1.55 -2.74
CA TRP A 140 -2.50 -0.27 -3.28
C TRP A 140 -2.14 -0.13 -4.77
N ALA A 141 -0.94 -0.54 -5.19
CA ALA A 141 -0.56 -0.57 -6.59
C ALA A 141 -1.48 -1.47 -7.43
N ALA A 142 -1.87 -2.64 -6.91
CA ALA A 142 -2.84 -3.52 -7.54
C ALA A 142 -4.25 -2.93 -7.66
N MET A 143 -4.65 -2.07 -6.72
CA MET A 143 -5.91 -1.33 -6.87
C MET A 143 -5.82 -0.23 -7.94
N ALA A 144 -4.65 0.38 -8.13
CA ALA A 144 -4.45 1.46 -9.10
C ALA A 144 -4.29 0.95 -10.54
N ASP A 145 -3.81 -0.28 -10.73
CA ASP A 145 -3.43 -0.82 -12.03
C ASP A 145 -3.99 -2.26 -12.23
N ALA A 146 -4.62 -2.50 -13.39
CA ALA A 146 -5.25 -3.79 -13.68
C ALA A 146 -4.24 -4.93 -13.90
N ALA A 147 -3.08 -4.65 -14.51
CA ALA A 147 -2.02 -5.64 -14.68
C ALA A 147 -1.35 -5.98 -13.33
N ALA A 148 -1.16 -4.99 -12.46
CA ALA A 148 -0.71 -5.21 -11.09
C ALA A 148 -1.72 -6.06 -10.29
N SER A 149 -3.03 -5.86 -10.49
CA SER A 149 -4.09 -6.69 -9.92
C SER A 149 -3.95 -8.16 -10.32
N ASP A 150 -3.74 -8.45 -11.61
CA ASP A 150 -3.57 -9.82 -12.10
C ASP A 150 -2.31 -10.50 -11.53
N VAL A 151 -1.22 -9.74 -11.41
CA VAL A 151 0.01 -10.22 -10.79
C VAL A 151 -0.20 -10.56 -9.32
N VAL A 152 -0.87 -9.69 -8.55
CA VAL A 152 -1.19 -9.96 -7.14
C VAL A 152 -2.13 -11.17 -7.01
N ALA A 153 -3.17 -11.25 -7.85
CA ALA A 153 -4.10 -12.37 -7.87
C ALA A 153 -3.41 -13.70 -8.21
N SER A 154 -2.30 -13.69 -8.95
CA SER A 154 -1.54 -14.92 -9.24
C SER A 154 -0.92 -15.56 -7.98
N GLY A 155 -0.61 -14.76 -6.95
CA GLY A 155 0.14 -15.22 -5.77
C GLY A 155 1.60 -15.56 -6.06
N GLN A 156 2.17 -15.05 -7.15
CA GLN A 156 3.53 -15.37 -7.61
C GLN A 156 4.47 -14.16 -7.57
N LEU A 157 4.21 -13.20 -6.68
CA LEU A 157 5.02 -11.99 -6.54
C LEU A 157 6.43 -12.34 -6.08
N VAL A 158 7.41 -11.74 -6.75
CA VAL A 158 8.83 -11.87 -6.40
C VAL A 158 9.30 -10.69 -5.57
N ARG A 159 8.80 -9.49 -5.89
CA ARG A 159 9.09 -8.23 -5.19
C ARG A 159 7.80 -7.48 -4.91
N SER A 160 7.86 -6.51 -3.99
CA SER A 160 6.79 -5.55 -3.76
C SER A 160 6.59 -4.66 -4.98
N LEU A 161 5.36 -4.17 -5.14
CA LEU A 161 5.00 -3.19 -6.16
C LEU A 161 4.87 -1.82 -5.49
N GLN A 162 5.34 -0.77 -6.17
CA GLN A 162 5.13 0.61 -5.75
C GLN A 162 4.30 1.34 -6.81
N ALA A 163 3.31 2.11 -6.37
CA ALA A 163 2.58 3.02 -7.23
C ALA A 163 3.27 4.39 -7.21
N SER A 164 4.14 4.67 -8.18
CA SER A 164 4.49 6.05 -8.52
C SER A 164 3.30 6.63 -9.26
N GLY A 165 2.68 7.67 -8.70
CA GLY A 165 1.31 8.09 -9.04
C GLY A 165 1.02 8.56 -10.47
N TRP A 166 1.95 8.45 -11.43
CA TRP A 166 1.79 8.95 -12.81
C TRP A 166 2.59 8.19 -13.88
N GLU A 167 3.02 6.95 -13.64
CA GLU A 167 3.68 6.10 -14.65
C GLU A 167 3.18 4.67 -14.56
N GLU A 168 3.17 3.94 -15.70
CA GLU A 168 2.93 2.49 -15.73
C GLU A 168 3.81 1.80 -14.69
N VAL A 169 3.22 0.93 -13.86
CA VAL A 169 3.97 0.17 -12.86
C VAL A 169 5.06 -0.62 -13.59
N GLU A 170 6.32 -0.48 -13.16
CA GLU A 170 7.41 -1.27 -13.73
C GLU A 170 7.23 -2.75 -13.40
N LEU A 171 6.60 -3.50 -14.30
CA LEU A 171 6.34 -4.94 -14.17
C LEU A 171 7.53 -5.83 -14.54
N GLN A 172 8.63 -5.23 -15.00
CA GLN A 172 9.87 -5.94 -15.32
C GLN A 172 10.37 -6.74 -14.10
N ASP A 173 10.53 -8.06 -14.29
CA ASP A 173 10.97 -9.04 -13.28
C ASP A 173 10.09 -9.17 -12.02
N ALA A 174 8.84 -8.70 -12.04
CA ALA A 174 7.90 -8.82 -10.91
C ALA A 174 7.22 -10.20 -10.80
N VAL A 175 7.25 -11.01 -11.87
CA VAL A 175 6.56 -12.30 -11.99
C VAL A 175 7.56 -13.44 -12.21
N ALA A 176 7.36 -14.56 -11.52
CA ALA A 176 8.27 -15.70 -11.52
C ALA A 176 8.38 -16.46 -12.87
N ASP A 177 7.33 -16.40 -13.70
CA ASP A 177 7.33 -16.93 -15.07
C ASP A 177 6.44 -16.05 -15.97
N ALA A 178 7.04 -15.33 -16.92
CA ALA A 178 6.32 -14.53 -17.90
C ALA A 178 5.45 -15.36 -18.87
N GLY A 179 5.56 -16.70 -18.83
CA GLY A 179 4.80 -17.62 -19.68
C GLY A 179 3.38 -17.97 -19.21
N SER A 180 2.96 -17.53 -18.02
CA SER A 180 1.59 -17.75 -17.50
C SER A 180 0.63 -16.59 -17.76
N VAL A 181 1.10 -15.47 -18.32
CA VAL A 181 0.32 -14.26 -18.62
C VAL A 181 0.37 -13.99 -20.12
N LYS A 182 -0.77 -13.66 -20.74
CA LYS A 182 -0.84 -13.39 -22.19
C LYS A 182 -0.40 -11.95 -22.50
N HIS A 183 0.62 -11.82 -23.36
CA HIS A 183 1.18 -10.63 -24.03
C HIS A 183 2.02 -9.70 -23.12
N GLY A 184 3.21 -9.20 -23.49
CA GLY A 184 3.92 -9.18 -24.77
C GLY A 184 5.43 -8.94 -24.61
N GLU A 185 6.12 -9.11 -25.73
CA GLU A 185 7.56 -9.26 -25.97
C GLU A 185 8.52 -8.23 -25.35
N GLY A 186 9.67 -8.74 -24.89
CA GLY A 186 10.95 -8.32 -25.46
C GLY A 186 12.09 -8.15 -24.47
N LEU A 187 13.00 -9.14 -24.38
CA LEU A 187 14.44 -8.93 -24.15
C LEU A 187 15.21 -10.26 -24.34
N ARG A 188 16.25 -10.22 -25.17
CA ARG A 188 17.12 -11.35 -25.51
C ARG A 188 18.27 -11.47 -24.48
N PRO A 189 18.66 -12.67 -24.03
CA PRO A 189 19.86 -12.85 -23.22
C PRO A 189 21.11 -13.05 -24.09
N GLY A 190 22.17 -12.28 -23.81
CA GLY A 190 23.50 -12.41 -24.41
C GLY A 190 24.21 -13.68 -23.93
N ARG A 191 24.63 -14.52 -24.89
CA ARG A 191 25.48 -15.70 -24.69
C ARG A 191 26.91 -15.30 -24.33
N GLY A 192 27.52 -16.06 -23.43
CA GLY A 192 28.93 -15.95 -23.07
C GLY A 192 29.91 -16.52 -24.10
N ARG A 193 31.20 -16.37 -23.78
CA ARG A 193 32.30 -17.15 -24.37
C ARG A 193 33.55 -17.03 -23.49
N GLY A 194 33.87 -18.07 -22.72
CA GLY A 194 35.27 -18.45 -22.46
C GLY A 194 35.79 -19.25 -23.67
N PRO A 195 37.11 -19.29 -23.90
CA PRO A 195 37.97 -20.39 -23.39
C PRO A 195 39.43 -19.89 -23.15
N ASP A 196 40.50 -20.63 -22.85
CA ASP A 196 40.80 -21.94 -22.23
C ASP A 196 42.26 -21.87 -21.68
N ALA A 197 42.66 -22.87 -20.89
CA ALA A 197 43.99 -23.05 -20.31
C ALA A 197 45.06 -23.67 -21.26
N GLY A 198 46.34 -23.53 -20.87
CA GLY A 198 47.54 -24.25 -21.38
C GLY A 198 48.56 -23.32 -22.04
N THR A 199 49.88 -23.34 -21.79
CA THR A 199 50.79 -24.47 -21.52
C THR A 199 52.13 -24.02 -20.89
N SER A 200 52.65 -24.81 -19.94
CA SER A 200 54.05 -25.21 -19.64
C SER A 200 55.29 -24.36 -20.02
N GLY A 201 56.26 -24.26 -19.08
CA GLY A 201 57.69 -24.14 -19.39
C GLY A 201 58.60 -23.73 -18.22
N GLN A 202 59.31 -24.70 -17.62
CA GLN A 202 60.36 -24.53 -16.60
C GLN A 202 61.65 -23.88 -17.15
N GLY A 203 62.41 -23.17 -16.30
CA GLY A 203 63.79 -22.73 -16.59
C GLY A 203 64.46 -21.89 -15.49
N THR A 204 65.11 -22.60 -14.55
CA THR A 204 66.14 -22.32 -13.51
C THR A 204 66.96 -21.00 -13.53
N PRO A 205 67.52 -20.55 -12.37
CA PRO A 205 67.82 -19.15 -12.07
C PRO A 205 69.28 -18.75 -12.30
N GLY A 206 69.52 -17.46 -12.52
CA GLY A 206 70.88 -16.91 -12.54
C GLY A 206 70.95 -15.39 -12.71
N LYS A 207 71.37 -14.72 -11.62
CA LYS A 207 72.17 -13.48 -11.56
C LYS A 207 71.69 -12.24 -12.35
N SER A 208 71.32 -11.18 -11.62
CA SER A 208 71.89 -9.83 -11.80
C SER A 208 71.27 -8.82 -10.83
N ALA A 209 72.00 -8.50 -9.75
CA ALA A 209 71.65 -7.53 -8.70
C ALA A 209 71.61 -6.05 -9.15
N VAL A 210 71.46 -5.79 -10.46
CA VAL A 210 71.36 -4.43 -11.04
C VAL A 210 69.99 -4.18 -11.70
N THR A 211 69.17 -5.23 -11.89
CA THR A 211 67.79 -5.11 -12.40
C THR A 211 66.75 -4.90 -11.29
N ASP A 212 67.11 -5.20 -10.04
CA ASP A 212 66.21 -5.12 -8.88
C ASP A 212 65.85 -3.66 -8.54
N SER A 213 66.75 -2.71 -8.76
CA SER A 213 66.51 -1.27 -8.51
C SER A 213 65.47 -0.65 -9.46
N ALA A 214 65.43 -1.08 -10.73
CA ALA A 214 64.45 -0.58 -11.70
C ALA A 214 63.07 -1.22 -11.48
N ALA A 215 63.04 -2.54 -11.21
CA ALA A 215 61.82 -3.25 -10.86
C ALA A 215 61.24 -2.78 -9.50
N ALA A 216 62.08 -2.52 -8.51
CA ALA A 216 61.67 -1.94 -7.22
C ALA A 216 61.12 -0.52 -7.39
N ARG A 217 61.75 0.34 -8.22
CA ARG A 217 61.22 1.67 -8.54
C ARG A 217 59.86 1.61 -9.24
N ARG A 218 59.67 0.71 -10.21
CA ARG A 218 58.36 0.51 -10.87
C ARG A 218 57.29 0.02 -9.89
N ARG A 219 57.64 -0.93 -9.02
CA ARG A 219 56.74 -1.42 -7.96
C ARG A 219 56.35 -0.30 -6.99
N ARG A 220 57.31 0.52 -6.56
CA ARG A 220 57.06 1.68 -5.69
C ARG A 220 56.17 2.72 -6.37
N ALA A 221 56.46 3.08 -7.63
CA ALA A 221 55.63 4.03 -8.38
C ALA A 221 54.21 3.50 -8.63
N ALA A 222 54.05 2.19 -8.85
CA ALA A 222 52.73 1.56 -8.96
C ALA A 222 51.97 1.58 -7.62
N ALA A 223 52.67 1.33 -6.50
CA ALA A 223 52.10 1.41 -5.17
C ALA A 223 51.70 2.85 -4.81
N GLU A 224 52.53 3.85 -5.11
CA GLU A 224 52.22 5.27 -4.91
C GLU A 224 50.98 5.70 -5.72
N ARG A 225 50.87 5.26 -6.99
CA ARG A 225 49.65 5.48 -7.80
C ARG A 225 48.43 4.77 -7.25
N ALA A 226 48.59 3.56 -6.69
CA ALA A 226 47.49 2.82 -6.10
C ALA A 226 46.99 3.51 -4.81
N VAL A 227 47.90 4.03 -3.98
CA VAL A 227 47.55 4.82 -2.79
C VAL A 227 46.84 6.11 -3.19
N GLU A 228 47.31 6.80 -4.23
CA GLU A 228 46.66 8.03 -4.72
C GLU A 228 45.24 7.76 -5.21
N LYS A 229 45.03 6.69 -5.99
CA LYS A 229 43.68 6.28 -6.42
C LYS A 229 42.79 5.90 -5.24
N ALA A 230 43.34 5.19 -4.25
CA ALA A 230 42.59 4.81 -3.06
C ALA A 230 42.19 6.05 -2.23
N ARG A 231 43.04 7.09 -2.18
CA ARG A 231 42.70 8.37 -1.54
C ARG A 231 41.60 9.10 -2.28
N GLN A 232 41.68 9.19 -3.61
CA GLN A 232 40.63 9.80 -4.42
C GLN A 232 39.28 9.10 -4.23
N HIS A 233 39.27 7.76 -4.25
CA HIS A 233 38.05 7.00 -3.98
C HIS A 233 37.52 7.16 -2.55
N LEU A 234 38.40 7.33 -1.56
CA LEU A 234 37.98 7.63 -0.19
C LEU A 234 37.34 9.03 -0.11
N GLU A 235 37.97 10.05 -0.69
CA GLU A 235 37.43 11.41 -0.73
C GLU A 235 36.06 11.47 -1.46
N GLU A 236 35.93 10.76 -2.58
CA GLU A 236 34.65 10.62 -3.30
C GLU A 236 33.58 9.92 -2.45
N ALA A 237 33.95 8.85 -1.73
CA ALA A 237 33.04 8.12 -0.87
C ALA A 237 32.61 8.92 0.36
N GLU A 238 33.53 9.63 1.01
CA GLU A 238 33.26 10.52 2.14
C GLU A 238 32.37 11.70 1.73
N ALA A 239 32.59 12.27 0.53
CA ALA A 239 31.70 13.30 -0.01
C ALA A 239 30.29 12.76 -0.27
N GLY A 240 30.18 11.55 -0.84
CA GLY A 240 28.88 10.90 -1.06
C GLY A 240 28.16 10.52 0.24
N GLU A 241 28.89 10.10 1.27
CA GLU A 241 28.34 9.85 2.61
C GLU A 241 27.77 11.14 3.22
N GLN A 242 28.52 12.25 3.15
CA GLN A 242 28.07 13.53 3.67
C GLN A 242 26.82 14.04 2.94
N GLU A 243 26.80 13.96 1.60
CA GLU A 243 25.62 14.37 0.81
C GLU A 243 24.39 13.51 1.14
N ALA A 244 24.58 12.20 1.30
CA ALA A 244 23.49 11.29 1.69
C ALA A 244 22.99 11.59 3.11
N GLN A 245 23.89 11.93 4.04
CA GLN A 245 23.52 12.31 5.41
C GLN A 245 22.76 13.65 5.43
N ASP A 246 23.20 14.64 4.68
CA ASP A 246 22.53 15.94 4.58
C ASP A 246 21.12 15.79 3.96
N ALA A 247 20.98 14.94 2.95
CA ALA A 247 19.69 14.61 2.34
C ALA A 247 18.75 13.87 3.31
N LEU A 248 19.29 12.94 4.12
CA LEU A 248 18.52 12.25 5.16
C LEU A 248 18.03 13.23 6.21
N ASP A 249 18.91 14.11 6.72
CA ASP A 249 18.57 15.12 7.71
C ASP A 249 17.51 16.09 7.18
N ALA A 250 17.59 16.49 5.90
CA ALA A 250 16.58 17.32 5.26
C ALA A 250 15.21 16.60 5.18
N ALA A 251 15.19 15.35 4.70
CA ALA A 251 13.97 14.56 4.64
C ALA A 251 13.34 14.31 6.02
N GLN A 252 14.15 14.13 7.06
CA GLN A 252 13.68 14.00 8.44
C GLN A 252 12.98 15.27 8.93
N ARG A 253 13.56 16.45 8.65
CA ARG A 253 12.93 17.75 9.00
C ARG A 253 11.59 17.93 8.28
N ASP A 254 11.51 17.58 6.99
CA ASP A 254 10.26 17.69 6.23
C ASP A 254 9.15 16.78 6.78
N VAL A 255 9.52 15.58 7.24
CA VAL A 255 8.60 14.64 7.90
C VAL A 255 8.12 15.19 9.24
N GLU A 256 9.03 15.73 10.05
CA GLU A 256 8.70 16.35 11.35
C GLU A 256 7.78 17.56 11.18
N GLU A 257 8.06 18.44 10.21
CA GLU A 257 7.21 19.61 9.90
C GLU A 257 5.82 19.17 9.42
N SER A 258 5.76 18.18 8.54
CA SER A 258 4.49 17.63 8.05
C SER A 258 3.67 16.98 9.17
N ALA A 259 4.33 16.30 10.11
CA ALA A 259 3.68 15.71 11.28
C ALA A 259 3.13 16.79 12.21
N ALA A 260 3.94 17.81 12.55
CA ALA A 260 3.50 18.93 13.37
C ALA A 260 2.31 19.65 12.73
N ARG A 261 2.34 19.89 11.41
CA ARG A 261 1.24 20.52 10.68
C ARG A 261 -0.04 19.70 10.73
N ARG A 262 0.07 18.36 10.69
CA ARG A 262 -1.09 17.47 10.81
C ARG A 262 -1.70 17.54 12.21
N ASP A 263 -0.87 17.58 13.25
CA ASP A 263 -1.34 17.67 14.63
C ASP A 263 -2.05 19.02 14.87
N ASP A 264 -1.48 20.13 14.39
CA ASP A 264 -2.13 21.46 14.43
C ASP A 264 -3.50 21.46 13.76
N LEU A 265 -3.61 20.86 12.57
CA LEU A 265 -4.89 20.77 11.84
C LEU A 265 -5.89 19.86 12.56
N THR A 266 -5.42 18.85 13.29
CA THR A 266 -6.27 17.95 14.08
C THR A 266 -6.85 18.69 15.29
N ASP A 267 -6.03 19.48 15.97
CA ASP A 267 -6.47 20.34 17.08
C ASP A 267 -7.48 21.40 16.60
N GLU A 268 -7.25 22.03 15.44
CA GLU A 268 -8.19 22.98 14.83
C GLU A 268 -9.54 22.32 14.52
N ILE A 269 -9.53 21.09 13.99
CA ILE A 269 -10.75 20.32 13.73
C ILE A 269 -11.55 20.08 15.02
N ASP A 270 -10.88 19.73 16.12
CA ASP A 270 -11.53 19.44 17.39
C ASP A 270 -12.07 20.72 18.07
N GLU A 271 -11.36 21.84 17.95
CA GLU A 271 -11.88 23.16 18.35
C GLU A 271 -13.13 23.53 17.57
N LEU A 272 -13.10 23.41 16.23
CA LEU A 272 -14.25 23.72 15.37
C LEU A 272 -15.45 22.82 15.68
N ARG A 273 -15.22 21.54 16.01
CA ARG A 273 -16.29 20.63 16.44
C ARG A 273 -16.94 21.08 17.75
N GLU A 274 -16.16 21.51 18.73
CA GLU A 274 -16.73 22.02 19.99
C GLU A 274 -17.47 23.35 19.78
N ARG A 275 -16.97 24.20 18.87
CA ARG A 275 -17.66 25.42 18.47
C ARG A 275 -19.01 25.13 17.83
N ILE A 276 -19.09 24.13 16.93
CA ILE A 276 -20.34 23.68 16.33
C ILE A 276 -21.32 23.21 17.41
N ARG A 277 -20.90 22.33 18.33
CA ARG A 277 -21.76 21.85 19.43
C ARG A 277 -22.29 22.98 20.31
N THR A 278 -21.48 24.00 20.55
CA THR A 278 -21.88 25.19 21.31
C THR A 278 -22.96 25.99 20.56
N LEU A 279 -22.74 26.25 19.27
CA LEU A 279 -23.70 26.97 18.43
C LEU A 279 -25.02 26.20 18.29
N GLU A 280 -24.99 24.88 18.15
CA GLU A 280 -26.19 24.03 18.13
C GLU A 280 -27.00 24.15 19.43
N ARG A 281 -26.33 24.18 20.59
CA ARG A 281 -26.98 24.41 21.89
C ARG A 281 -27.62 25.79 21.99
N GLU A 282 -26.94 26.82 21.46
CA GLU A 282 -27.46 28.18 21.41
C GLU A 282 -28.71 28.27 20.51
N VAL A 283 -28.66 27.71 19.30
CA VAL A 283 -29.81 27.65 18.38
C VAL A 283 -30.99 26.95 19.06
N ALA A 284 -30.79 25.78 19.66
CA ALA A 284 -31.85 25.08 20.36
C ALA A 284 -32.44 25.88 21.54
N SER A 285 -31.63 26.71 22.21
CA SER A 285 -32.10 27.60 23.28
C SER A 285 -32.96 28.73 22.73
N VAL A 286 -32.52 29.37 21.65
CA VAL A 286 -33.25 30.45 20.96
C VAL A 286 -34.58 29.92 20.43
N ASP A 287 -34.61 28.73 19.83
CA ASP A 287 -35.85 28.13 19.33
C ASP A 287 -36.86 27.85 20.45
N ARG A 288 -36.39 27.35 21.59
CA ARG A 288 -37.25 27.15 22.78
C ARG A 288 -37.82 28.48 23.30
N GLN A 289 -37.00 29.53 23.32
CA GLN A 289 -37.43 30.87 23.72
C GLN A 289 -38.43 31.45 22.73
N SER A 290 -38.17 31.33 21.42
CA SER A 290 -39.05 31.79 20.36
C SER A 290 -40.42 31.11 20.47
N GLY A 291 -40.45 29.78 20.57
CA GLY A 291 -41.71 29.04 20.73
C GLY A 291 -42.47 29.39 22.03
N ARG A 292 -41.77 29.77 23.12
CA ARG A 292 -42.43 30.29 24.32
C ARG A 292 -43.05 31.66 24.06
N LEU A 293 -42.33 32.57 23.42
CA LEU A 293 -42.81 33.92 23.10
C LEU A 293 -43.98 33.90 22.11
N GLU A 294 -43.96 33.01 21.13
CA GLU A 294 -45.07 32.81 20.20
C GLU A 294 -46.35 32.37 20.92
N ARG A 295 -46.25 31.42 21.86
CA ARG A 295 -47.39 31.00 22.69
C ARG A 295 -47.95 32.15 23.53
N VAL A 296 -47.08 32.98 24.11
CA VAL A 296 -47.47 34.18 24.87
C VAL A 296 -48.20 35.17 23.95
N ARG A 297 -47.63 35.47 22.78
CA ARG A 297 -48.23 36.33 21.75
C ARG A 297 -49.62 35.84 21.34
N ASP A 298 -49.75 34.55 21.05
CA ASP A 298 -51.01 33.98 20.60
C ASP A 298 -52.08 33.99 21.69
N ASN A 299 -51.68 33.76 22.95
CA ASN A 299 -52.57 33.90 24.08
C ASN A 299 -53.03 35.35 24.30
N ALA A 300 -52.09 36.30 24.29
CA ALA A 300 -52.40 37.72 24.40
C ALA A 300 -53.33 38.18 23.27
N ARG A 301 -53.13 37.69 22.04
CA ARG A 301 -54.00 37.95 20.89
C ARG A 301 -55.42 37.43 21.11
N ARG A 302 -55.58 36.23 21.67
CA ARG A 302 -56.90 35.67 22.02
C ARG A 302 -57.59 36.50 23.11
N THR A 303 -56.87 36.83 24.18
CA THR A 303 -57.40 37.67 25.28
C THR A 303 -57.82 39.05 24.79
N ALA A 304 -56.98 39.72 23.99
CA ALA A 304 -57.31 41.03 23.42
C ALA A 304 -58.55 40.97 22.51
N ARG A 305 -58.70 39.92 21.70
CA ARG A 305 -59.91 39.72 20.88
C ARG A 305 -61.17 39.51 21.73
N ALA A 306 -61.07 38.72 22.80
CA ALA A 306 -62.19 38.49 23.71
C ALA A 306 -62.60 39.78 24.43
N ALA A 307 -61.63 40.53 24.96
CA ALA A 307 -61.85 41.81 25.63
C ALA A 307 -62.47 42.85 24.67
N ARG A 308 -61.99 42.92 23.43
CA ARG A 308 -62.57 43.80 22.40
C ARG A 308 -64.04 43.49 22.15
N ARG A 309 -64.38 42.21 21.96
CA ARG A 309 -65.78 41.78 21.76
C ARG A 309 -66.66 42.08 22.97
N ALA A 310 -66.15 41.92 24.18
CA ALA A 310 -66.88 42.26 25.40
C ALA A 310 -67.13 43.78 25.51
N ALA A 311 -66.12 44.60 25.21
CA ALA A 311 -66.25 46.05 25.18
C ALA A 311 -67.24 46.52 24.10
N GLU A 312 -67.20 45.94 22.91
CA GLU A 312 -68.17 46.21 21.82
C GLU A 312 -69.61 45.91 22.27
N LYS A 313 -69.85 44.74 22.90
CA LYS A 313 -71.16 44.38 23.46
C LYS A 313 -71.61 45.33 24.59
N ALA A 314 -70.71 45.71 25.49
CA ALA A 314 -71.03 46.63 26.59
C ALA A 314 -71.38 48.03 26.07
N ARG A 315 -70.66 48.53 25.07
CA ARG A 315 -70.98 49.80 24.39
C ARG A 315 -72.34 49.74 23.72
N GLN A 316 -72.65 48.66 23.00
CA GLN A 316 -73.96 48.49 22.35
C GLN A 316 -75.10 48.53 23.38
N LYS A 317 -74.99 47.77 24.48
CA LYS A 317 -75.98 47.80 25.56
C LYS A 317 -76.14 49.18 26.20
N LEU A 318 -75.05 49.92 26.36
CA LEU A 318 -75.10 51.28 26.89
C LEU A 318 -75.87 52.21 25.95
N THR A 319 -75.64 52.10 24.64
CA THR A 319 -76.35 52.89 23.62
C THR A 319 -77.84 52.54 23.57
N GLU A 320 -78.20 51.25 23.65
CA GLU A 320 -79.59 50.81 23.71
C GLU A 320 -80.30 51.34 24.98
N ALA A 321 -79.63 51.25 26.14
CA ALA A 321 -80.17 51.76 27.40
C ALA A 321 -80.34 53.29 27.41
N SER A 322 -79.40 54.05 26.83
CA SER A 322 -79.52 55.51 26.73
C SER A 322 -80.66 55.93 25.79
N GLN A 323 -80.83 55.25 24.66
CA GLN A 323 -81.96 55.52 23.74
C GLN A 323 -83.32 55.22 24.38
N THR A 324 -83.39 54.16 25.19
CA THR A 324 -84.62 53.81 25.93
C THR A 324 -84.93 54.89 26.98
N ALA A 325 -83.93 55.35 27.73
CA ALA A 325 -84.10 56.43 28.70
C ALA A 325 -84.51 57.77 28.07
N GLU A 326 -84.01 58.09 26.87
CA GLU A 326 -84.38 59.30 26.12
C GLU A 326 -85.79 59.24 25.51
N THR A 327 -86.34 58.05 25.27
CA THR A 327 -87.69 57.89 24.70
C THR A 327 -88.80 57.80 25.75
N GLU A 328 -88.46 57.46 27.00
CA GLU A 328 -89.39 57.41 28.13
C GLU A 328 -89.47 58.73 28.93
N ALA A 329 -88.55 59.68 28.69
CA ALA A 329 -88.51 61.01 29.31
C ALA A 329 -89.25 62.06 28.47
#